data_AF-L9X351-F1
#
_entry.id   AF-L9X351-F1
#
_cell.length_a   1.000
_cell.length_b   1.000
_cell.length_c   1.000
_cell.angle_alpha   90.00
_cell.angle_beta   90.00
_cell.angle_gamma   90.00
#
_symmetry.space_group_name_H-M   'P 1'
#
loop_
_entity.id
_entity.type
_entity.pdbx_description
1 polymer ?
#
loop_
_entity_poly.entity_id
_entity_poly.type
_entity_poly.pdbx_seq_one_letter_code
_entity_poly.pdbx_strand_id
1 'polypeptide(L)'
;MMQKGVSRNRPDGQVHDHRIDRPDTAPHTHPYEQINLLVEGDLDFIVGNERILLEQYDIVEIPIEIEHASRTVSDDPAILLTYWPLRENRLAETQYQAEFNIE
;
A
#
# COMPACT_ATOMS: atom_id res chain seq x y z
N MET A 1 -5.15 -16.87 8.00
CA MET A 1 -6.51 -16.29 8.06
C MET A 1 -6.31 -14.80 7.88
N MET A 2 -6.45 -14.28 6.66
CA MET A 2 -6.40 -12.83 6.41
C MET A 2 -7.55 -12.19 7.18
N GLN A 3 -7.22 -11.37 8.17
CA GLN A 3 -8.23 -10.49 8.76
C GLN A 3 -8.52 -9.49 7.65
N LYS A 4 -9.67 -9.63 6.98
CA LYS A 4 -10.14 -8.68 5.97
C LYS A 4 -10.21 -7.30 6.64
N GLY A 5 -9.12 -6.53 6.55
CA GLY A 5 -9.21 -5.08 6.48
C GLY A 5 -10.26 -4.82 5.41
N VAL A 6 -11.28 -4.07 5.77
CA VAL A 6 -12.53 -3.93 5.05
C VAL A 6 -12.24 -3.32 3.66
N SER A 7 -11.77 -4.13 2.71
CA SER A 7 -11.88 -3.82 1.30
C SER A 7 -13.38 -3.84 1.04
N ARG A 8 -13.98 -2.66 1.02
CA ARG A 8 -15.34 -2.48 0.55
C ARG A 8 -15.30 -2.78 -0.94
N ASN A 9 -15.40 -4.06 -1.29
CA ASN A 9 -15.94 -4.40 -2.58
C ASN A 9 -17.28 -3.64 -2.67
N ARG A 10 -17.39 -2.75 -3.67
CA ARG A 10 -18.66 -2.13 -3.98
C ARG A 10 -19.73 -3.23 -4.10
N PRO A 11 -21.02 -2.92 -3.86
CA PRO A 11 -22.11 -3.91 -3.88
C PRO A 11 -22.20 -4.76 -5.16
N ASP A 12 -21.53 -4.33 -6.23
CA ASP A 12 -21.44 -5.02 -7.53
C ASP A 12 -20.35 -6.10 -7.62
N GLY A 13 -19.45 -6.20 -6.63
CA GLY A 13 -18.37 -7.19 -6.60
C GLY A 13 -17.36 -7.08 -7.74
N GLN A 14 -17.29 -5.93 -8.43
CA GLN A 14 -16.41 -5.74 -9.58
C GLN A 14 -15.12 -5.02 -9.20
N VAL A 15 -14.00 -5.62 -9.59
CA VAL A 15 -12.68 -4.98 -9.56
C VAL A 15 -12.62 -4.00 -10.73
N HIS A 16 -12.73 -2.70 -10.44
CA HIS A 16 -12.61 -1.66 -11.46
C HIS A 16 -11.21 -1.08 -11.44
N ASP A 17 -10.62 -0.95 -12.63
CA ASP A 17 -9.47 -0.06 -12.83
C ASP A 17 -10.01 1.37 -12.87
N HIS A 18 -9.76 2.15 -11.82
CA HIS A 18 -10.36 3.48 -11.67
C HIS A 18 -9.61 4.57 -12.46
N ARG A 19 -8.44 4.24 -13.02
CA ARG A 19 -7.59 5.17 -13.80
C ARG A 19 -6.85 4.45 -14.93
N ILE A 20 -7.61 3.86 -15.86
CA ILE A 20 -7.09 3.14 -17.05
C ILE A 20 -6.11 3.99 -17.89
N ASP A 21 -6.27 5.31 -17.85
CA ASP A 21 -5.46 6.28 -18.58
C ASP A 21 -4.08 6.53 -17.96
N ARG A 22 -3.85 6.12 -16.72
CA ARG A 22 -2.59 6.32 -16.00
C ARG A 22 -1.93 4.98 -15.73
N PRO A 23 -0.71 4.69 -16.22
CA PRO A 23 -0.06 3.42 -15.94
C PRO A 23 0.23 3.28 -14.43
N ASP A 24 0.15 2.06 -13.92
CA ASP A 24 0.64 1.77 -12.58
C ASP A 24 2.14 2.08 -12.49
N THR A 25 2.60 2.40 -11.28
CA THR A 25 4.03 2.39 -11.00
C THR A 25 4.59 0.98 -11.20
N ALA A 26 5.87 0.86 -11.54
CA ALA A 26 6.50 -0.44 -11.76
C ALA A 26 6.28 -1.34 -10.53
N PRO A 27 5.62 -2.50 -10.69
CA PRO A 27 5.44 -3.43 -9.58
C PRO A 27 6.78 -3.88 -9.03
N HIS A 28 6.81 -4.07 -7.72
CA HIS A 28 8.01 -4.52 -7.02
C HIS A 28 7.64 -5.44 -5.87
N THR A 29 8.66 -6.06 -5.28
CA THR A 29 8.50 -6.90 -4.10
C THR A 29 9.69 -6.73 -3.17
N HIS A 30 9.52 -7.16 -1.91
CA HIS A 30 10.56 -7.16 -0.89
C HIS A 30 10.27 -8.26 0.15
N PRO A 31 11.29 -8.73 0.90
CA PRO A 31 11.14 -9.83 1.86
C PRO A 31 10.58 -9.38 3.22
N TYR A 32 9.86 -8.24 3.26
CA TYR A 32 9.33 -7.65 4.48
C TYR A 32 7.81 -7.52 4.36
N GLU A 33 7.09 -7.82 5.42
CA GLU A 33 5.67 -7.48 5.48
C GLU A 33 5.50 -5.96 5.47
N GLN A 34 4.46 -5.47 4.80
CA GLN A 34 4.14 -4.05 4.76
C GLN A 34 2.64 -3.83 4.95
N ILE A 35 2.28 -2.95 5.88
CA ILE A 35 0.89 -2.55 6.12
C ILE A 35 0.77 -1.08 5.72
N ASN A 36 -0.28 -0.74 4.98
CA ASN A 36 -0.52 0.63 4.55
C ASN A 36 -1.91 1.07 5.02
N LEU A 37 -1.99 2.24 5.64
CA LEU A 37 -3.23 2.95 5.98
C LEU A 37 -3.36 4.16 5.05
N LEU A 38 -4.47 4.26 4.33
CA LEU A 38 -4.79 5.46 3.56
C LEU A 38 -5.34 6.54 4.49
N VAL A 39 -4.62 7.64 4.65
CA VAL A 39 -5.01 8.75 5.54
C VAL A 39 -5.88 9.77 4.80
N GLU A 40 -5.61 10.01 3.51
CA GLU A 40 -6.31 10.98 2.68
C GLU A 40 -6.21 10.62 1.19
N GLY A 41 -7.26 10.91 0.41
CA GLY A 41 -7.34 10.62 -1.02
C GLY A 41 -7.88 9.23 -1.34
N ASP A 42 -7.67 8.79 -2.57
CA ASP A 42 -8.11 7.49 -3.11
C ASP A 42 -6.95 6.81 -3.86
N LEU A 43 -6.69 5.54 -3.55
CA LEU A 43 -5.60 4.76 -4.16
C LEU A 43 -6.11 3.44 -4.73
N ASP A 44 -5.71 3.13 -5.96
CA ASP A 44 -5.69 1.76 -6.44
C ASP A 44 -4.38 1.11 -5.97
N PHE A 45 -4.48 -0.05 -5.33
CA PHE A 45 -3.37 -0.94 -5.06
C PHE A 45 -3.46 -2.18 -5.94
N ILE A 46 -2.32 -2.64 -6.45
CA ILE A 46 -2.17 -4.01 -6.91
C ILE A 46 -1.45 -4.78 -5.80
N VAL A 47 -2.00 -5.93 -5.41
CA VAL A 47 -1.37 -6.89 -4.50
C VAL A 47 -1.52 -8.28 -5.11
N GLY A 48 -0.42 -8.81 -5.66
CA GLY A 48 -0.43 -10.02 -6.47
C GLY A 48 -1.35 -9.86 -7.69
N ASN A 49 -2.42 -10.65 -7.74
CA ASN A 49 -3.37 -10.63 -8.86
C ASN A 49 -4.64 -9.80 -8.57
N GLU A 50 -4.70 -9.13 -7.42
CA GLU A 50 -5.86 -8.35 -7.02
C GLU A 50 -5.60 -6.86 -7.17
N ARG A 51 -6.56 -6.13 -7.75
CA ARG A 51 -6.62 -4.67 -7.67
C ARG A 51 -7.64 -4.29 -6.59
N ILE A 52 -7.20 -3.45 -5.66
CA ILE A 52 -7.95 -3.06 -4.47
C ILE A 52 -8.04 -1.55 -4.47
N LEU A 53 -9.26 -1.01 -4.50
CA LEU A 53 -9.48 0.40 -4.19
C LEU A 53 -9.42 0.59 -2.68
N LEU A 54 -8.61 1.56 -2.24
CA LEU A 54 -8.62 2.07 -0.89
C LEU A 54 -9.30 3.43 -0.86
N GLU A 55 -10.28 3.57 0.03
CA GLU A 55 -10.84 4.85 0.45
C GLU A 55 -10.15 5.32 1.75
N GLN A 56 -10.41 6.56 2.15
CA GLN A 56 -9.88 7.09 3.40
C GLN A 56 -10.14 6.16 4.59
N TYR A 57 -9.07 5.87 5.33
CA TYR A 57 -8.96 4.96 6.46
C TYR A 57 -9.01 3.47 6.16
N ASP A 58 -9.06 3.07 4.90
CA ASP A 58 -8.83 1.68 4.54
C ASP A 58 -7.37 1.27 4.77
N ILE A 59 -7.20 -0.01 5.10
CA ILE A 59 -5.91 -0.63 5.36
C ILE A 59 -5.71 -1.77 4.39
N VAL A 60 -4.52 -1.86 3.80
CA VAL A 60 -4.07 -3.01 3.01
C VAL A 60 -2.79 -3.61 3.60
N GLU A 61 -2.77 -4.93 3.70
CA GLU A 61 -1.60 -5.73 4.03
C GLU A 61 -0.96 -6.25 2.74
N ILE A 62 0.36 -6.14 2.66
CA ILE A 62 1.18 -6.69 1.59
C ILE A 62 2.08 -7.76 2.21
N PRO A 63 1.83 -9.05 1.91
CA PRO A 63 2.68 -10.13 2.39
C PRO A 63 4.09 -10.08 1.78
N ILE A 64 5.03 -10.77 2.41
CA ILE A 64 6.40 -10.92 1.90
C ILE A 64 6.41 -11.47 0.48
N GLU A 65 7.32 -11.00 -0.35
CA GLU A 65 7.56 -11.51 -1.71
C GLU A 65 6.35 -11.47 -2.66
N ILE A 66 5.28 -10.74 -2.30
CA ILE A 66 4.15 -10.49 -3.18
C ILE A 66 4.42 -9.21 -3.99
N GLU A 67 4.24 -9.28 -5.30
CA GLU A 67 4.34 -8.11 -6.17
C GLU A 67 3.24 -7.09 -5.84
N HIS A 68 3.61 -5.83 -5.77
CA HIS A 68 2.66 -4.75 -5.48
C HIS A 68 3.06 -3.44 -6.15
N ALA A 69 2.04 -2.62 -6.39
CA ALA A 69 2.14 -1.26 -6.89
C ALA A 69 0.96 -0.43 -6.36
N SER A 70 1.10 0.90 -6.36
CA SER A 70 -0.02 1.79 -6.06
C SER A 70 -0.08 2.96 -7.03
N ARG A 71 -1.28 3.52 -7.18
CA ARG A 71 -1.58 4.62 -8.08
C ARG A 71 -2.73 5.44 -7.54
N THR A 72 -2.62 6.77 -7.59
CA THR A 72 -3.72 7.67 -7.22
C THR A 72 -4.88 7.53 -8.20
N VAL A 73 -6.10 7.48 -7.66
CA VAL A 73 -7.32 7.41 -8.46
C VAL A 73 -7.78 8.79 -8.92
N SER A 74 -7.37 9.86 -8.24
CA SER A 74 -7.63 11.24 -8.63
C SER A 74 -6.35 11.96 -9.08
N ASP A 75 -6.50 13.20 -9.55
CA ASP A 75 -5.38 14.10 -9.83
C ASP A 75 -4.83 14.75 -8.56
N ASP A 76 -5.59 14.67 -7.46
CA ASP A 76 -5.16 15.11 -6.15
C ASP A 76 -4.19 14.08 -5.52
N PRO A 77 -3.22 14.54 -4.71
CA PRO A 77 -2.32 13.63 -4.01
C PRO A 77 -3.08 12.82 -2.95
N ALA A 78 -2.61 11.60 -2.72
CA ALA A 78 -3.04 10.75 -1.60
C ALA A 78 -1.95 10.70 -0.52
N ILE A 79 -2.37 10.60 0.75
CA ILE A 79 -1.47 10.46 1.90
C ILE A 79 -1.58 9.04 2.43
N LEU A 80 -0.47 8.30 2.35
CA LEU A 80 -0.38 6.92 2.83
C LEU A 80 0.58 6.83 4.00
N LEU A 81 0.13 6.22 5.10
CA LEU A 81 0.99 5.86 6.22
C LEU A 81 1.40 4.40 6.07
N THR A 82 2.70 4.16 5.97
CA THR A 82 3.24 2.82 5.74
C THR A 82 4.01 2.31 6.96
N TYR A 83 3.75 1.08 7.33
CA TYR A 83 4.39 0.36 8.41
C TYR A 83 5.13 -0.85 7.85
N TRP A 84 6.38 -1.01 8.26
CA TRP A 84 7.24 -2.14 7.90
C TRP A 84 8.27 -2.36 9.01
N PRO A 85 8.86 -3.57 9.12
CA PRO A 85 10.04 -3.76 9.95
C PRO A 85 11.20 -2.91 9.44
N LEU A 86 12.21 -2.68 10.30
CA LEU A 86 13.42 -1.98 9.91
C LEU A 86 14.07 -2.69 8.71
N ARG A 87 14.39 -1.93 7.66
CA ARG A 87 15.04 -2.45 6.45
C ARG A 87 16.45 -1.91 6.37
N GLU A 88 17.43 -2.79 6.21
CA GLU A 88 18.85 -2.43 6.20
C GLU A 88 19.18 -1.42 5.09
N ASN A 89 18.50 -1.53 3.95
CA ASN A 89 18.63 -0.60 2.83
C ASN A 89 17.87 0.74 3.01
N ARG A 90 17.13 0.90 4.11
CA ARG A 90 16.36 2.11 4.46
C ARG A 90 16.81 2.75 5.78
N LEU A 91 17.92 2.29 6.39
CA LEU A 91 18.42 2.84 7.66
C LEU A 91 18.66 4.36 7.65
N ALA A 92 19.05 4.92 6.50
CA ALA A 92 19.21 6.37 6.37
C ALA A 92 17.89 7.14 6.56
N GLU A 93 16.76 6.53 6.19
CA GLU A 93 15.43 7.13 6.32
C GLU A 93 14.93 7.10 7.77
N THR A 94 15.50 6.26 8.64
CA THR A 94 15.09 6.11 10.05
C THR A 94 15.96 6.89 11.03
N GLN A 95 16.90 7.71 10.55
CA GLN A 95 17.83 8.47 11.42
C GLN A 95 17.14 9.46 12.36
N TYR A 96 15.90 9.86 12.05
CA TYR A 96 15.10 10.71 12.93
C TYR A 96 14.60 9.96 14.18
N GLN A 97 14.62 8.62 14.17
CA GLN A 97 14.18 7.76 15.26
C GLN A 97 15.39 7.41 16.14
N ALA A 98 15.71 8.29 17.08
CA ALA A 98 16.87 8.12 17.97
C ALA A 98 16.75 6.88 18.90
N GLU A 99 15.55 6.30 19.05
CA GLU A 99 15.33 5.09 19.84
C GLU A 99 15.85 3.77 19.22
N PHE A 100 16.19 3.74 17.93
CA PHE A 100 16.62 2.51 17.23
C PHE A 100 18.14 2.46 16.95
N ASN A 101 18.96 3.15 17.74
CA ASN A 101 20.42 2.98 17.65
C ASN A 101 20.78 1.52 17.91
N ILE A 102 21.14 0.81 16.84
CA ILE A 102 21.61 -0.57 16.88
C ILE A 102 23.09 -0.52 17.26
N GLU A 103 23.40 -0.63 18.56
CA GLU A 103 24.76 -0.91 19.06
C GLU A 103 25.07 -2.41 19.00
#